data_AF-A0A515KL90-F1
#
_entry.id   AF-A0A515KL90-F1
#
_cell.length_a   1.000
_cell.length_b   1.000
_cell.length_c   1.000
_cell.angle_alpha   90.00
_cell.angle_beta   90.00
_cell.angle_gamma   90.00
#
_symmetry.space_group_name_H-M   'P 1'
#
loop_
_entity.id
_entity.type
_entity.pdbx_description
1 polymer ?
#
loop_
_entity_poly.entity_id
_entity_poly.type
_entity_poly.pdbx_seq_one_letter_code
_entity_poly.pdbx_strand_id
1 'polypeptide(L)'
;MTQNDPTDHALAAIASILDHSHEKPDSKAEVVPLTEVAAAAVAREPAVLTPEIDVDSYSKLGPGPLDAIRFRWTARRDDEGQYFVDETIGPSSRPLVLGPMPRHEIVGFIDAREASARRRFEALKNEMTFGKRMPDYDREANGES
;
A
#
# COMPACT_ATOMS: atom_id res chain seq x y z
N MET A 1 52.67 5.49 6.79
CA MET A 1 51.75 4.57 6.10
C MET A 1 50.39 4.74 6.76
N THR A 2 49.49 5.54 6.16
CA THR A 2 48.23 5.93 6.79
C THR A 2 47.19 4.86 6.53
N GLN A 3 46.84 4.16 7.60
CA GLN A 3 45.93 3.02 7.64
C GLN A 3 44.53 3.47 7.19
N ASN A 4 43.97 2.83 6.16
CA ASN A 4 42.60 3.05 5.70
C ASN A 4 41.64 2.90 6.88
N ASP A 5 41.09 4.01 7.35
CA ASP A 5 40.05 4.01 8.37
C ASP A 5 38.79 3.37 7.75
N PRO A 6 38.25 2.30 8.35
CA PRO A 6 37.02 1.66 7.86
C PRO A 6 35.83 2.63 7.80
N THR A 7 35.86 3.73 8.58
CA THR A 7 34.85 4.79 8.55
C THR A 7 34.91 5.59 7.24
N ASP A 8 36.11 5.91 6.76
CA ASP A 8 36.29 6.64 5.50
C ASP A 8 35.83 5.81 4.31
N HIS A 9 36.07 4.50 4.35
CA HIS A 9 35.59 3.57 3.34
C HIS A 9 34.06 3.47 3.34
N ALA A 10 33.42 3.49 4.51
CA ALA A 10 31.96 3.50 4.61
C ALA A 10 31.35 4.80 4.07
N LEU A 11 31.95 5.95 4.38
CA LEU A 11 31.50 7.26 3.89
C LEU A 11 31.67 7.38 2.37
N ALA A 12 32.78 6.91 1.81
CA ALA A 12 33.01 6.89 0.36
C ALA A 12 31.98 6.04 -0.40
N ALA A 13 31.61 4.88 0.16
CA ALA A 13 30.59 4.00 -0.44
C ALA A 13 29.19 4.66 -0.45
N ILE A 14 28.81 5.34 0.64
CA ILE A 14 27.52 6.06 0.72
C ILE A 14 27.50 7.24 -0.26
N ALA A 15 28.60 7.99 -0.37
CA ALA A 15 28.70 9.11 -1.32
C ALA A 15 28.57 8.64 -2.77
N SER A 16 29.17 7.49 -3.14
CA SER A 16 29.05 6.93 -4.48
C SER A 16 27.59 6.61 -4.84
N ILE A 17 26.80 6.06 -3.92
CA ILE A 17 25.39 5.72 -4.19
C ILE A 17 24.54 6.97 -4.43
N LEU A 18 24.78 8.06 -3.70
CA LEU A 18 24.04 9.32 -3.89
C LEU A 18 24.38 10.03 -5.21
N ASP A 19 25.63 9.94 -5.66
CA ASP A 19 26.10 10.61 -6.89
C ASP A 19 25.46 10.03 -8.17
N HIS A 20 25.06 8.75 -8.14
CA HIS A 20 24.41 8.09 -9.28
C HIS A 20 22.90 8.40 -9.42
N SER A 21 22.29 9.17 -8.50
CA SER A 21 20.84 9.43 -8.50
C SER A 21 20.42 10.70 -9.26
N HIS A 22 21.29 11.30 -10.07
CA HIS A 22 21.01 12.58 -10.72
C HIS A 22 21.36 12.61 -12.22
N GLU A 23 20.97 11.58 -12.97
CA GLU A 23 20.91 11.65 -14.44
C GLU A 23 19.48 11.94 -14.89
N LYS A 24 19.22 13.22 -15.19
CA LYS A 24 18.06 13.68 -15.96
C LYS A 24 18.23 13.29 -17.43
N PRO A 25 17.14 12.97 -18.14
CA PRO A 25 17.01 13.37 -19.53
C PRO A 25 16.00 14.50 -19.64
N ASP A 26 16.52 15.69 -19.97
CA ASP A 26 15.76 16.76 -20.59
C ASP A 26 15.22 16.30 -21.95
N SER A 27 13.91 16.42 -22.17
CA SER A 27 13.37 16.71 -23.50
C SER A 27 12.07 17.50 -23.37
N LYS A 28 12.06 18.57 -24.15
CA LYS A 28 11.30 19.82 -24.02
C LYS A 28 10.14 19.86 -25.03
N ALA A 29 9.05 20.52 -24.61
CA ALA A 29 7.88 20.97 -25.38
C ALA A 29 6.95 19.83 -25.85
N GLU A 30 5.62 19.93 -25.81
CA GLU A 30 4.76 21.09 -26.04
C GLU A 30 3.37 20.87 -25.38
N VAL A 31 2.77 21.94 -24.88
CA VAL A 31 1.41 22.01 -24.32
C VAL A 31 0.43 22.29 -25.47
N VAL A 32 -0.72 21.57 -25.54
CA VAL A 32 -2.12 22.02 -25.81
C VAL A 32 -3.01 20.83 -26.26
N PRO A 33 -4.37 20.92 -26.26
CA PRO A 33 -5.26 20.59 -25.15
C PRO A 33 -6.21 19.40 -25.45
N LEU A 34 -6.94 18.94 -24.42
CA LEU A 34 -8.11 18.06 -24.56
C LEU A 34 -9.22 18.75 -25.38
N THR A 35 -9.53 18.25 -26.59
CA THR A 35 -10.84 18.44 -27.24
C THR A 35 -11.21 17.25 -28.13
N GLU A 36 -12.11 16.43 -27.60
CA GLU A 36 -13.32 15.88 -28.24
C GLU A 36 -13.28 15.02 -29.53
N VAL A 37 -13.72 13.76 -29.33
CA VAL A 37 -14.61 12.89 -30.14
C VAL A 37 -14.23 12.37 -31.53
N ALA A 38 -14.34 11.03 -31.59
CA ALA A 38 -14.98 10.19 -32.61
C ALA A 38 -14.11 9.38 -33.57
N ALA A 39 -14.55 8.13 -33.70
CA ALA A 39 -14.41 7.19 -34.81
C ALA A 39 -13.14 6.30 -34.86
N ALA A 40 -13.32 5.11 -34.28
CA ALA A 40 -12.90 3.80 -34.78
C ALA A 40 -11.82 3.76 -35.90
N ALA A 41 -10.60 3.37 -35.52
CA ALA A 41 -9.66 2.72 -36.41
C ALA A 41 -8.81 1.72 -35.61
N VAL A 42 -8.74 0.49 -36.13
CA VAL A 42 -7.95 -0.62 -35.60
C VAL A 42 -6.47 -0.22 -35.53
N ALA A 43 -6.01 0.11 -34.34
CA ALA A 43 -4.60 0.20 -34.00
C ALA A 43 -4.38 -0.72 -32.81
N ARG A 44 -3.49 -1.71 -32.97
CA ARG A 44 -2.92 -2.43 -31.83
C ARG A 44 -2.36 -1.38 -30.89
N GLU A 45 -3.07 -1.09 -29.80
CA GLU A 45 -2.47 -0.40 -28.67
C GLU A 45 -1.18 -1.17 -28.32
N PRO A 46 -0.03 -0.51 -28.14
CA PRO A 46 1.09 -1.16 -27.50
C PRO A 46 0.54 -1.59 -26.14
N ALA A 47 0.39 -2.90 -25.93
CA ALA A 47 0.05 -3.46 -24.65
C ALA A 47 0.97 -2.80 -23.65
N VAL A 48 0.42 -1.91 -22.81
CA VAL A 48 1.12 -1.40 -21.65
C VAL A 48 1.53 -2.66 -20.92
N LEU A 49 2.83 -2.96 -20.91
CA LEU A 49 3.38 -4.07 -20.16
C LEU A 49 3.12 -3.73 -18.70
N THR A 50 1.93 -4.07 -18.20
CA THR A 50 1.72 -4.18 -16.77
C THR A 50 2.79 -5.15 -16.31
N PRO A 51 3.70 -4.75 -15.40
CA PRO A 51 4.65 -5.70 -14.85
C PRO A 51 3.81 -6.86 -14.34
N GLU A 52 4.08 -8.05 -14.87
CA GLU A 52 3.31 -9.24 -14.53
C GLU A 52 3.52 -9.48 -13.04
N ILE A 53 2.53 -9.12 -12.23
CA ILE A 53 2.62 -9.26 -10.79
C ILE A 53 2.69 -10.76 -10.50
N ASP A 54 3.79 -11.16 -9.87
CA ASP A 54 3.93 -12.51 -9.35
C ASP A 54 2.98 -12.68 -8.16
N VAL A 55 1.83 -13.32 -8.42
CA VAL A 55 0.79 -13.56 -7.43
C VAL A 55 1.31 -14.42 -6.30
N ASP A 56 2.23 -15.35 -6.56
CA ASP A 56 2.72 -16.30 -5.55
C ASP A 56 3.58 -15.62 -4.47
N SER A 57 4.23 -14.49 -4.79
CA SER A 57 4.98 -13.66 -3.83
C SER A 57 4.21 -12.42 -3.35
N TYR A 58 2.95 -12.25 -3.79
CA TYR A 58 2.20 -11.05 -3.52
C TYR A 58 1.79 -10.94 -2.05
N SER A 59 2.16 -9.83 -1.42
CA SER A 59 1.77 -9.55 -0.03
C SER A 59 1.63 -8.06 0.23
N LYS A 60 0.80 -7.71 1.21
CA LYS A 60 0.62 -6.33 1.69
C LYS A 60 0.56 -6.27 3.21
N LEU A 61 1.02 -5.14 3.73
CA LEU A 61 0.91 -4.79 5.15
C LEU A 61 -0.19 -3.73 5.33
N GLY A 62 -0.98 -3.88 6.39
CA GLY A 62 -2.01 -2.94 6.77
C GLY A 62 -1.45 -1.62 7.35
N PRO A 63 -2.30 -0.64 7.62
CA PRO A 63 -1.92 0.58 8.32
C PRO A 63 -1.62 0.32 9.81
N GLY A 64 -0.91 1.25 10.45
CA GLY A 64 -0.70 1.29 11.89
C GLY A 64 0.78 1.43 12.26
N PRO A 65 1.12 2.03 13.42
CA PRO A 65 2.52 2.33 13.77
C PRO A 65 3.30 1.13 14.33
N LEU A 66 2.62 0.11 14.84
CA LEU A 66 3.23 -1.03 15.51
C LEU A 66 3.06 -2.31 14.69
N ASP A 67 4.17 -2.97 14.35
CA ASP A 67 4.15 -4.21 13.58
C ASP A 67 3.42 -5.34 14.30
N ALA A 68 3.46 -5.36 15.64
CA ALA A 68 2.81 -6.39 16.47
C ALA A 68 1.29 -6.46 16.32
N ILE A 69 0.65 -5.39 15.86
CA ILE A 69 -0.82 -5.29 15.70
C ILE A 69 -1.25 -5.03 14.25
N ARG A 70 -0.29 -4.94 13.32
CA ARG A 70 -0.57 -4.60 11.92
C ARG A 70 -1.04 -5.83 11.17
N PHE A 71 -2.04 -5.66 10.32
CA PHE A 71 -2.44 -6.73 9.40
C PHE A 71 -1.34 -7.04 8.39
N ARG A 72 -1.24 -8.30 7.97
CA ARG A 72 -0.49 -8.76 6.80
C ARG A 72 -1.38 -9.69 6.00
N TRP A 73 -1.44 -9.47 4.70
CA TRP A 73 -2.08 -10.35 3.74
C TRP A 73 -1.02 -10.93 2.83
N THR A 74 -1.00 -12.25 2.70
CA THR A 74 -0.06 -12.95 1.82
C THR A 74 -0.84 -13.91 0.93
N ALA A 75 -0.62 -13.82 -0.37
CA ALA A 75 -1.13 -14.80 -1.31
C ALA A 75 -0.43 -16.14 -1.07
N ARG A 76 -1.19 -17.23 -1.11
CA ARG A 76 -0.68 -18.59 -1.00
C ARG A 76 -1.36 -19.46 -2.03
N ARG A 77 -0.58 -20.30 -2.70
CA ARG A 77 -1.06 -21.34 -3.59
C ARG A 77 -0.93 -22.69 -2.88
N ASP A 78 -1.94 -23.54 -3.01
CA ASP A 78 -1.87 -24.92 -2.52
C ASP A 78 -1.38 -25.89 -3.62
N ASP A 79 -1.28 -27.17 -3.26
CA ASP A 79 -0.80 -28.22 -4.16
C ASP A 79 -1.78 -28.50 -5.33
N GLU A 80 -3.06 -28.18 -5.15
CA GLU A 80 -4.11 -28.28 -6.17
C GLU A 80 -4.16 -27.06 -7.10
N GLY A 81 -3.31 -26.06 -6.85
CA GLY A 81 -3.20 -24.83 -7.63
C GLY A 81 -4.29 -23.80 -7.33
N GLN A 82 -5.06 -24.00 -6.27
CA GLN A 82 -6.01 -23.02 -5.74
C GLN A 82 -5.27 -21.93 -4.98
N TYR A 83 -5.77 -20.70 -5.08
CA TYR A 83 -5.19 -19.58 -4.38
C TYR A 83 -6.02 -19.20 -3.16
N PHE A 84 -5.30 -18.85 -2.10
CA PHE A 84 -5.80 -18.39 -0.81
C PHE A 84 -5.07 -17.12 -0.42
N VAL A 85 -5.66 -16.41 0.52
CA VAL A 85 -5.03 -15.27 1.20
C VAL A 85 -4.95 -15.60 2.68
N ASP A 86 -3.72 -15.62 3.19
CA ASP A 86 -3.47 -15.75 4.63
C ASP A 86 -3.45 -14.34 5.24
N GLU A 87 -4.43 -14.05 6.09
CA GLU A 87 -4.54 -12.80 6.86
C GLU A 87 -3.99 -13.02 8.27
N THR A 88 -2.98 -12.25 8.67
CA THR A 88 -2.36 -12.35 10.00
C THR A 88 -2.29 -10.99 10.67
N ILE A 89 -2.45 -10.92 11.99
CA ILE A 89 -2.29 -9.68 12.79
C ILE A 89 -0.97 -9.77 13.55
N GLY A 90 0.01 -8.97 13.13
CA GLY A 90 1.38 -9.08 13.60
C GLY A 90 2.05 -10.41 13.24
N PRO A 91 3.33 -10.58 13.58
CA PRO A 91 4.11 -11.74 13.14
C PRO A 91 3.82 -13.03 13.94
N SER A 92 3.22 -12.92 15.13
CA SER A 92 3.07 -14.05 16.07
C SER A 92 1.65 -14.62 16.14
N SER A 93 0.72 -14.08 15.35
CA SER A 93 -0.67 -14.56 15.36
C SER A 93 -0.88 -15.73 14.41
N ARG A 94 -1.94 -16.52 14.69
CA ARG A 94 -2.38 -17.58 13.77
C ARG A 94 -3.02 -16.95 12.52
N PRO A 95 -2.62 -17.35 11.30
CA PRO A 95 -3.24 -16.84 10.08
C PRO A 95 -4.70 -17.30 9.93
N LEU A 96 -5.54 -16.37 9.48
CA LEU A 96 -6.88 -16.65 8.97
C LEU A 96 -6.79 -16.89 7.46
N VAL A 97 -7.16 -18.09 7.02
CA VAL A 97 -7.15 -18.47 5.59
C VAL A 97 -8.45 -18.02 4.93
N LEU A 98 -8.33 -17.29 3.82
CA LEU A 98 -9.45 -16.79 3.02
C LEU A 98 -9.37 -17.37 1.60
N GLY A 99 -10.42 -18.06 1.14
CA GLY A 99 -10.46 -18.69 -0.17
C GLY A 99 -11.20 -20.05 -0.15
N PRO A 100 -11.11 -20.84 -1.23
CA PRO A 100 -10.30 -20.60 -2.43
C PRO A 100 -10.87 -19.50 -3.33
N MET A 101 -10.00 -18.84 -4.11
CA MET A 101 -10.41 -17.87 -5.14
C MET A 101 -9.53 -17.95 -6.40
N PRO A 102 -9.98 -17.45 -7.56
CA PRO A 102 -9.19 -17.47 -8.79
C PRO A 102 -7.91 -16.65 -8.70
N ARG A 103 -6.83 -17.09 -9.38
CA ARG A 103 -5.53 -16.39 -9.41
C ARG A 103 -5.65 -14.89 -9.72
N HIS A 104 -6.48 -14.54 -10.70
CA HIS A 104 -6.63 -13.17 -11.16
C HIS A 104 -7.37 -12.26 -10.15
N GLU A 105 -8.06 -12.82 -9.16
CA GLU A 105 -8.77 -12.06 -8.13
C GLU A 105 -7.91 -11.77 -6.89
N ILE A 106 -6.86 -12.57 -6.63
CA ILE A 106 -6.06 -12.51 -5.40
C ILE A 106 -5.47 -11.12 -5.15
N VAL A 107 -4.83 -10.54 -6.16
CA VAL A 107 -4.20 -9.22 -6.04
C VAL A 107 -5.25 -8.16 -5.72
N GLY A 108 -6.36 -8.14 -6.48
CA GLY A 108 -7.46 -7.21 -6.25
C GLY A 108 -8.13 -7.40 -4.88
N PHE A 109 -8.23 -8.64 -4.39
CA PHE A 109 -8.76 -8.95 -3.08
C PHE A 109 -7.86 -8.41 -1.95
N ILE A 110 -6.55 -8.64 -2.06
CA ILE A 110 -5.56 -8.13 -1.10
C ILE A 110 -5.54 -6.60 -1.11
N ASP A 111 -5.62 -5.98 -2.30
CA ASP A 111 -5.71 -4.53 -2.47
C ASP A 111 -6.94 -3.93 -1.81
N ALA A 112 -8.11 -4.54 -2.03
CA ALA A 112 -9.35 -4.10 -1.42
C ALA A 112 -9.30 -4.18 0.12
N ARG A 113 -8.71 -5.25 0.67
CA ARG A 113 -8.48 -5.42 2.11
C ARG A 113 -7.57 -4.33 2.68
N GLU A 114 -6.43 -4.07 2.05
CA GLU A 114 -5.49 -3.02 2.48
C GLU A 114 -6.17 -1.65 2.45
N ALA A 115 -6.83 -1.29 1.34
CA ALA A 115 -7.50 -0.01 1.20
C ALA A 115 -8.63 0.17 2.22
N SER A 116 -9.39 -0.89 2.50
CA SER A 116 -10.41 -0.89 3.54
C SER A 116 -9.82 -0.71 4.94
N ALA A 117 -8.72 -1.41 5.26
CA ALA A 117 -8.02 -1.24 6.52
C ALA A 117 -7.46 0.19 6.66
N ARG A 118 -6.86 0.74 5.59
CA ARG A 118 -6.36 2.12 5.53
C ARG A 118 -7.46 3.13 5.87
N ARG A 119 -8.61 3.04 5.20
CA ARG A 119 -9.75 3.93 5.46
C ARG A 119 -10.22 3.85 6.91
N ARG A 120 -10.34 2.64 7.47
CA ARG A 120 -10.73 2.44 8.87
C ARG A 120 -9.71 3.03 9.85
N PHE A 121 -8.42 2.85 9.58
CA PHE A 121 -7.35 3.43 10.40
C PHE A 121 -7.35 4.95 10.36
N GLU A 122 -7.51 5.54 9.16
CA GLU A 122 -7.59 7.00 9.01
C GLU A 122 -8.83 7.58 9.70
N ALA A 123 -9.98 6.91 9.57
CA ALA A 123 -11.19 7.29 10.30
C ALA A 123 -10.98 7.26 11.83
N LEU A 124 -10.36 6.19 12.34
CA LEU A 124 -10.04 6.05 13.76
C LEU A 124 -9.06 7.12 14.23
N LYS A 125 -8.02 7.40 13.45
CA LYS A 125 -7.05 8.47 13.74
C LYS A 125 -7.76 9.83 13.83
N ASN A 126 -8.65 10.12 12.89
CA ASN A 126 -9.42 11.36 12.89
C ASN A 126 -10.36 11.43 14.10
N GLU A 127 -11.01 10.33 14.47
CA GLU A 127 -11.84 10.26 15.68
C GLU A 127 -11.02 10.53 16.96
N MET A 128 -9.82 9.97 17.07
CA MET A 128 -8.92 10.20 18.21
C MET A 128 -8.35 11.62 18.25
N THR A 129 -8.08 12.21 17.08
CA THR A 129 -7.44 13.53 16.98
C THR A 129 -8.45 14.65 17.19
N PHE A 130 -9.66 14.51 16.63
CA PHE A 130 -10.67 15.55 16.65
C PHE A 130 -11.80 15.28 17.64
N GLY A 131 -11.76 14.13 18.33
CA GLY A 131 -12.74 13.70 19.32
C GLY A 131 -14.10 13.39 18.70
N LYS A 132 -14.65 12.23 19.03
CA LYS A 132 -16.10 12.05 18.93
C LYS A 132 -16.73 13.03 19.92
N ARG A 133 -17.39 14.09 19.44
CA ARG A 133 -18.16 15.02 20.27
C ARG A 133 -19.06 14.16 21.16
N MET A 134 -18.79 14.13 22.48
CA MET A 134 -19.64 13.42 23.43
C MET A 134 -21.07 13.97 23.26
N PRO A 135 -22.11 13.12 23.18
CA PRO A 135 -23.48 13.63 23.33
C PRO A 135 -23.58 14.29 24.71
N ASP A 136 -24.00 15.55 24.70
CA ASP A 136 -24.19 16.39 25.89
C ASP A 136 -25.30 15.76 26.74
N TYR A 137 -24.92 15.02 27.79
CA TYR A 137 -25.83 14.46 28.78
C TYR A 137 -25.91 15.42 29.97
N ASP A 138 -26.33 16.68 29.78
CA ASP A 138 -26.75 17.54 30.90
C ASP A 138 -27.42 18.83 30.42
N ARG A 139 -28.75 18.81 30.19
CA ARG A 139 -29.58 20.01 30.44
C ARG A 139 -31.10 19.82 30.57
N GLU A 140 -31.59 18.82 31.29
CA GLU A 140 -33.01 18.81 31.72
C GLU A 140 -33.16 18.35 33.16
N ALA A 141 -32.54 19.08 34.08
CA ALA A 141 -32.84 19.02 35.51
C ALA A 141 -32.84 20.45 36.09
N ASN A 142 -33.82 21.27 35.68
CA ASN A 142 -34.31 22.37 36.50
C ASN A 142 -35.56 22.97 35.86
N GLY A 143 -36.71 22.45 36.27
CA GLY A 143 -38.01 22.92 35.88
C GLY A 143 -39.08 22.58 36.91
N GLU A 144 -38.75 22.64 38.20
CA GLU A 144 -39.74 22.56 39.28
C GLU A 144 -39.35 23.50 40.42
N SER A 145 -40.01 24.66 40.48
CA SER A 145 -40.39 25.41 41.70
C SER A 145 -41.34 26.54 41.32
#